data_AF-A0A8J5BFN6-F1
#
_entry.id   AF-A0A8J5BFN6-F1
#
_cell.length_a   1.000
_cell.length_b   1.000
_cell.length_c   1.000
_cell.angle_alpha   90.00
_cell.angle_beta   90.00
_cell.angle_gamma   90.00
#
_symmetry.space_group_name_H-M   'P 1'
#
loop_
_entity.id
_entity.type
_entity.pdbx_description
1 polymer ?
#
loop_
_entity_poly.entity_id
_entity_poly.type
_entity_poly.pdbx_seq_one_letter_code
_entity_poly.pdbx_strand_id
1 'polypeptide(L)'
;MEWTKCYAKLSANPDDFEQWKNLLAASDSLGGGLNKGTAESDVQLFRFSYDNFLERFPLAFGYWIKYAETEFMLGNTEGAETVFERGVGSNQVSVELWAAYARFKIRVCHNVDKMRAFLERAVSHVGNHFYAHSIWDVYVDFERREAEIATENKLARLAELLSRIVRIPMHQYAKYFDLLRDISRQLKPDEMSWIKKGKDKSINNIYVTTQAETARRWAYEQAFPRQYFHVLFVKEEDLQAWRRYLDFEESEGSLDRVRILYERALIATSHNEEMWLRYIRFMQTVTSALRIHREEVSTLFRRACALLPIGRLEVRHLYAAHCESLGELALAHDIYMSILGAFPNSIQTILLFVNFERRYAYSQFLAQGKSVKKQAAVHQAVQLLMQYLDDENNLRNIEKCEILQQLVDYLQIFPGQAPANVRDILTRYEPLLQAEYKFWRLAMDYEIERVLKPSKDVSSMSFQDTLAELASGDETSLADEKTKRLSDIIDKALASPLRVEDKRALLKRFLAYCIDQASNVKDYEKYTAILYSLGGVQTTPAAEPLDKPGDAVTSATASAGTSSTAATAESS
;
A
#
# COMPACT_ATOMS: atom_id res chain seq x y z
N MET A 1 -39.48 -2.29 -7.19
CA MET A 1 -39.11 -2.02 -8.59
C MET A 1 -37.87 -2.84 -8.95
N GLU A 2 -37.40 -2.80 -10.21
CA GLU A 2 -36.16 -3.48 -10.62
C GLU A 2 -34.94 -2.95 -9.87
N TRP A 3 -34.84 -1.62 -9.74
CA TRP A 3 -33.85 -0.93 -8.91
C TRP A 3 -33.71 -1.56 -7.50
N THR A 4 -34.83 -1.80 -6.81
CA THR A 4 -34.85 -2.40 -5.46
C THR A 4 -34.23 -3.80 -5.44
N LYS A 5 -34.42 -4.59 -6.50
CA LYS A 5 -33.83 -5.94 -6.62
C LYS A 5 -32.33 -5.87 -6.87
N CYS A 6 -31.84 -4.90 -7.63
CA CYS A 6 -30.41 -4.69 -7.85
C CYS A 6 -29.73 -4.18 -6.57
N TYR A 7 -30.35 -3.22 -5.87
CA TYR A 7 -29.81 -2.67 -4.62
C TYR A 7 -29.72 -3.73 -3.51
N ALA A 8 -30.73 -4.61 -3.39
CA ALA A 8 -30.72 -5.72 -2.43
C ALA A 8 -29.63 -6.79 -2.70
N LYS A 9 -29.05 -6.85 -3.90
CA LYS A 9 -27.87 -7.70 -4.18
C LYS A 9 -26.58 -7.04 -3.72
N LEU A 10 -26.47 -5.71 -3.87
CA LEU A 10 -25.30 -4.94 -3.47
C LEU A 10 -25.09 -4.91 -1.96
N SER A 11 -26.15 -4.99 -1.14
CA SER A 11 -26.00 -5.14 0.31
C SER A 11 -25.32 -6.44 0.75
N ALA A 12 -25.29 -7.48 -0.10
CA ALA A 12 -24.57 -8.73 0.17
C ALA A 12 -23.13 -8.72 -0.35
N ASN A 13 -22.85 -7.98 -1.43
CA ASN A 13 -21.49 -7.77 -1.95
C ASN A 13 -21.35 -6.34 -2.52
N PRO A 14 -20.93 -5.36 -1.69
CA PRO A 14 -20.78 -3.96 -2.13
C PRO A 14 -19.67 -3.73 -3.17
N ASP A 15 -18.79 -4.70 -3.39
CA ASP A 15 -17.67 -4.62 -4.34
C ASP A 15 -17.98 -5.21 -5.73
N ASP A 16 -19.18 -5.77 -5.93
CA ASP A 16 -19.59 -6.34 -7.23
C ASP A 16 -19.92 -5.24 -8.25
N PHE A 17 -18.92 -4.90 -9.06
CA PHE A 17 -19.02 -3.92 -10.15
C PHE A 17 -20.10 -4.23 -11.18
N GLU A 18 -20.44 -5.50 -11.42
CA GLU A 18 -21.50 -5.87 -12.37
C GLU A 18 -22.88 -5.64 -11.75
N GLN A 19 -23.08 -5.90 -10.45
CA GLN A 19 -24.33 -5.47 -9.78
C GLN A 19 -24.48 -3.95 -9.75
N TRP A 20 -23.38 -3.20 -9.59
CA TRP A 20 -23.41 -1.74 -9.70
C TRP A 20 -23.84 -1.29 -11.10
N LYS A 21 -23.28 -1.87 -12.17
CA LYS A 21 -23.73 -1.60 -13.55
C LYS A 21 -25.23 -1.88 -13.73
N ASN A 22 -25.73 -2.98 -13.18
CA ASN A 22 -27.15 -3.33 -13.23
C ASN A 22 -28.02 -2.32 -12.44
N LEU A 23 -27.56 -1.83 -11.29
CA LEU A 23 -28.24 -0.79 -10.52
C LEU A 23 -28.32 0.53 -11.31
N LEU A 24 -27.21 0.95 -11.90
CA LEU A 24 -27.15 2.19 -12.68
C LEU A 24 -28.05 2.12 -13.91
N ALA A 25 -28.01 1.03 -14.66
CA ALA A 25 -28.92 0.79 -15.79
C ALA A 25 -30.40 0.82 -15.35
N ALA A 26 -30.74 0.20 -14.21
CA ALA A 26 -32.08 0.28 -13.64
C ALA A 26 -32.46 1.72 -13.25
N SER A 27 -31.53 2.50 -12.70
CA SER A 27 -31.75 3.91 -12.31
C SER A 27 -31.93 4.84 -13.51
N ASP A 28 -31.18 4.65 -14.59
CA ASP A 28 -31.33 5.42 -15.84
C ASP A 28 -32.69 5.16 -16.52
N SER A 29 -33.26 3.98 -16.30
CA SER A 29 -34.53 3.53 -16.89
C SER A 29 -35.79 3.95 -16.12
N LEU A 30 -35.63 4.59 -14.95
CA LEU A 30 -36.75 5.05 -14.13
C LEU A 30 -37.66 6.01 -14.92
N GLY A 31 -38.97 5.95 -14.65
CA GLY A 31 -39.99 6.69 -15.41
C GLY A 31 -40.07 6.36 -16.90
N GLY A 32 -39.39 5.32 -17.40
CA GLY A 32 -39.25 5.04 -18.84
C GLY A 32 -38.09 5.79 -19.51
N GLY A 33 -37.20 6.41 -18.72
CA GLY A 33 -36.06 7.19 -19.17
C GLY A 33 -36.05 8.59 -18.56
N LEU A 34 -34.94 8.94 -17.90
CA LEU A 34 -34.79 10.21 -17.19
C LEU A 34 -34.90 11.42 -18.15
N ASN A 35 -35.80 12.35 -17.83
CA ASN A 35 -36.07 13.56 -18.60
C ASN A 35 -36.62 14.67 -17.68
N LYS A 36 -36.82 15.88 -18.21
CA LYS A 36 -37.25 17.06 -17.42
C LYS A 36 -38.63 16.93 -16.74
N GLY A 37 -39.46 15.97 -17.15
CA GLY A 37 -40.74 15.64 -16.53
C GLY A 37 -40.72 14.40 -15.63
N THR A 38 -39.56 13.79 -15.40
CA THR A 38 -39.41 12.66 -14.48
C THR A 38 -39.75 13.06 -13.04
N ALA A 39 -40.36 12.13 -12.29
CA ALA A 39 -40.71 12.36 -10.89
C ALA A 39 -39.46 12.61 -10.02
N GLU A 40 -39.54 13.57 -9.10
CA GLU A 40 -38.42 13.93 -8.22
C GLU A 40 -37.90 12.74 -7.39
N SER A 41 -38.76 11.79 -7.02
CA SER A 41 -38.36 10.53 -6.36
C SER A 41 -37.42 9.68 -7.22
N ASP A 42 -37.65 9.63 -8.52
CA ASP A 42 -36.86 8.82 -9.46
C ASP A 42 -35.52 9.51 -9.75
N VAL A 43 -35.52 10.84 -9.83
CA VAL A 43 -34.29 11.66 -9.91
C VAL A 43 -33.44 11.50 -8.64
N GLN A 44 -34.05 11.45 -7.45
CA GLN A 44 -33.33 11.20 -6.20
C GLN A 44 -32.73 9.79 -6.14
N LEU A 45 -33.46 8.76 -6.59
CA LEU A 45 -32.91 7.40 -6.71
C LEU A 45 -31.75 7.32 -7.71
N PHE A 46 -31.83 8.03 -8.84
CA PHE A 46 -30.73 8.17 -9.79
C PHE A 46 -29.49 8.80 -9.13
N ARG A 47 -29.62 9.98 -8.52
CA ARG A 47 -28.52 10.67 -7.82
C ARG A 47 -27.86 9.76 -6.78
N PHE A 48 -28.67 9.19 -5.89
CA PHE A 48 -28.21 8.24 -4.86
C PHE A 48 -27.44 7.06 -5.47
N SER A 49 -27.90 6.50 -6.59
CA SER A 49 -27.22 5.36 -7.24
C SER A 49 -25.84 5.73 -7.77
N TYR A 50 -25.72 6.88 -8.44
CA TYR A 50 -24.44 7.36 -8.96
C TYR A 50 -23.50 7.84 -7.85
N ASP A 51 -24.02 8.51 -6.82
CA ASP A 51 -23.21 8.97 -5.68
C ASP A 51 -22.54 7.80 -4.94
N ASN A 52 -23.30 6.77 -4.56
CA ASN A 52 -22.74 5.59 -3.89
C ASN A 52 -21.78 4.80 -4.81
N PHE A 53 -22.10 4.68 -6.10
CA PHE A 53 -21.21 4.02 -7.06
C PHE A 53 -19.88 4.76 -7.21
N LEU A 54 -19.91 6.08 -7.32
CA LEU A 54 -18.72 6.91 -7.55
C LEU A 54 -17.91 7.16 -6.27
N GLU A 55 -18.52 7.05 -5.10
CA GLU A 55 -17.79 6.92 -3.83
C GLU A 55 -16.96 5.62 -3.79
N ARG A 56 -17.49 4.51 -4.30
CA ARG A 56 -16.76 3.22 -4.34
C ARG A 56 -15.78 3.10 -5.50
N PHE A 57 -16.09 3.67 -6.67
CA PHE A 57 -15.29 3.60 -7.89
C PHE A 57 -14.92 4.99 -8.45
N PRO A 58 -14.24 5.86 -7.67
CA PRO A 58 -14.01 7.27 -8.01
C PRO A 58 -13.21 7.49 -9.30
N LEU A 59 -12.42 6.51 -9.74
CA LEU A 59 -11.58 6.58 -10.94
C LEU A 59 -12.37 6.31 -12.25
N ALA A 60 -13.64 5.89 -12.16
CA ALA A 60 -14.47 5.49 -13.30
C ALA A 60 -15.04 6.70 -14.09
N PHE A 61 -14.16 7.48 -14.71
CA PHE A 61 -14.46 8.80 -15.33
C PHE A 61 -15.67 8.83 -16.27
N GLY A 62 -15.95 7.76 -17.02
CA GLY A 62 -17.10 7.71 -17.93
C GLY A 62 -18.45 7.85 -17.21
N TYR A 63 -18.55 7.39 -15.96
CA TYR A 63 -19.76 7.52 -15.16
C TYR A 63 -19.90 8.92 -14.54
N TRP A 64 -18.79 9.58 -14.19
CA TRP A 64 -18.81 11.01 -13.83
C TRP A 64 -19.34 11.88 -14.97
N ILE A 65 -18.87 11.65 -16.20
CA ILE A 65 -19.36 12.36 -17.40
C ILE A 65 -20.86 12.12 -17.57
N LYS A 66 -21.29 10.84 -17.59
CA LYS A 66 -22.70 10.48 -17.79
C LYS A 66 -23.61 11.08 -16.71
N TYR A 67 -23.18 11.09 -15.45
CA TYR A 67 -23.95 11.67 -14.35
C TYR A 67 -24.13 13.19 -14.56
N ALA A 68 -23.04 13.92 -14.81
CA ALA A 68 -23.11 15.36 -15.02
C ALA A 68 -23.91 15.76 -16.28
N GLU A 69 -23.76 15.01 -17.38
CA GLU A 69 -24.55 15.21 -18.59
C GLU A 69 -26.05 14.95 -18.34
N THR A 70 -26.39 13.96 -17.52
CA THR A 70 -27.78 13.64 -17.16
C THR A 70 -28.39 14.72 -16.26
N GLU A 71 -27.69 15.20 -15.22
CA GLU A 71 -28.14 16.35 -14.42
C GLU A 71 -28.39 17.58 -15.30
N PHE A 72 -27.51 17.83 -16.29
CA PHE A 72 -27.71 18.93 -17.23
C PHE A 72 -28.91 18.71 -18.16
N MET A 73 -29.18 17.48 -18.62
CA MET A 73 -30.38 17.14 -19.38
C MET A 73 -31.67 17.34 -18.57
N LEU A 74 -31.65 16.99 -17.27
CA LEU A 74 -32.73 17.27 -16.32
C LEU A 74 -32.91 18.78 -16.06
N GLY A 75 -31.95 19.62 -16.46
CA GLY A 75 -31.97 21.08 -16.30
C GLY A 75 -31.21 21.60 -15.08
N ASN A 76 -30.65 20.71 -14.25
CA ASN A 76 -29.88 21.06 -13.08
C ASN A 76 -28.43 21.43 -13.45
N THR A 77 -28.24 22.67 -13.90
CA THR A 77 -26.93 23.14 -14.36
C THR A 77 -25.90 23.23 -13.22
N GLU A 78 -26.32 23.63 -12.02
CA GLU A 78 -25.45 23.72 -10.84
C GLU A 78 -25.06 22.34 -10.30
N GLY A 79 -26.00 21.37 -10.30
CA GLY A 79 -25.71 19.97 -9.98
C GLY A 79 -24.73 19.35 -10.98
N ALA A 80 -24.93 19.57 -12.29
CA ALA A 80 -24.00 19.10 -13.31
C ALA A 80 -22.57 19.64 -13.10
N GLU A 81 -22.43 20.94 -12.78
CA GLU A 81 -21.13 21.54 -12.44
C GLU A 81 -20.52 20.92 -11.17
N THR A 82 -21.33 20.70 -10.14
CA THR A 82 -20.89 20.07 -8.88
C THR A 82 -20.39 18.64 -9.10
N VAL A 83 -21.08 17.85 -9.93
CA VAL A 83 -20.67 16.49 -10.31
C VAL A 83 -19.35 16.52 -11.11
N PHE A 84 -19.18 17.48 -12.03
CA PHE A 84 -17.92 17.64 -12.75
C PHE A 84 -16.74 18.02 -11.84
N GLU A 85 -16.90 18.97 -10.92
CA GLU A 85 -15.85 19.34 -9.95
C GLU A 85 -15.46 18.14 -9.05
N ARG A 86 -16.44 17.38 -8.55
CA ARG A 86 -16.19 16.13 -7.80
C ARG A 86 -15.44 15.09 -8.64
N GLY A 87 -15.80 14.95 -9.91
CA GLY A 87 -15.15 14.05 -10.85
C GLY A 87 -13.68 14.41 -11.09
N VAL A 88 -13.38 15.66 -11.46
CA VAL A 88 -11.98 16.08 -11.68
C VAL A 88 -11.17 16.10 -10.39
N GLY A 89 -11.78 16.37 -9.24
CA GLY A 89 -11.12 16.21 -7.93
C GLY A 89 -10.72 14.76 -7.64
N SER A 90 -11.55 13.80 -8.06
CA SER A 90 -11.34 12.35 -7.88
C SER A 90 -10.36 11.74 -8.89
N ASN A 91 -10.38 12.21 -10.14
CA ASN A 91 -9.51 11.76 -11.22
C ASN A 91 -8.93 12.96 -11.99
N GLN A 92 -7.88 13.56 -11.42
CA GLN A 92 -7.30 14.82 -11.90
C GLN A 92 -6.63 14.72 -13.28
N VAL A 93 -6.17 13.53 -13.70
CA VAL A 93 -5.45 13.35 -14.97
C VAL A 93 -6.28 12.72 -16.10
N SER A 94 -7.59 12.51 -15.91
CA SER A 94 -8.48 12.08 -17.00
C SER A 94 -8.69 13.23 -18.00
N VAL A 95 -8.07 13.10 -19.17
CA VAL A 95 -8.21 14.08 -20.27
C VAL A 95 -9.66 14.15 -20.75
N GLU A 96 -10.32 13.00 -20.84
CA GLU A 96 -11.70 12.84 -21.31
C GLU A 96 -12.68 13.58 -20.40
N LEU A 97 -12.49 13.48 -19.08
CA LEU A 97 -13.32 14.15 -18.09
C LEU A 97 -13.14 15.68 -18.12
N TRP A 98 -11.89 16.16 -18.17
CA TRP A 98 -11.61 17.59 -18.34
C TRP A 98 -12.13 18.13 -19.68
N ALA A 99 -12.03 17.37 -20.77
CA ALA A 99 -12.54 17.78 -22.08
C ALA A 99 -14.09 17.79 -22.12
N ALA A 100 -14.76 16.83 -21.49
CA ALA A 100 -16.21 16.85 -21.32
C ALA A 100 -16.66 18.05 -20.47
N TYR A 101 -16.00 18.28 -19.34
CA TYR A 101 -16.30 19.41 -18.47
C TYR A 101 -16.06 20.76 -19.17
N ALA A 102 -14.97 20.91 -19.93
CA ALA A 102 -14.71 22.10 -20.72
C ALA A 102 -15.81 22.36 -21.78
N ARG A 103 -16.29 21.31 -22.47
CA ARG A 103 -17.41 21.43 -23.44
C ARG A 103 -18.72 21.82 -22.76
N PHE A 104 -19.01 21.28 -21.57
CA PHE A 104 -20.14 21.74 -20.75
C PHE A 104 -19.96 23.21 -20.36
N LYS A 105 -18.79 23.59 -19.84
CA LYS A 105 -18.52 24.94 -19.32
C LYS A 105 -18.63 26.00 -20.40
N ILE A 106 -18.21 25.73 -21.64
CA ILE A 106 -18.40 26.62 -22.81
C ILE A 106 -19.90 26.90 -23.10
N ARG A 107 -20.80 25.94 -22.83
CA ARG A 107 -22.24 26.11 -23.09
C ARG A 107 -22.94 26.97 -22.04
N VAL A 108 -22.40 27.04 -20.83
CA VAL A 108 -23.05 27.67 -19.66
C VAL A 108 -22.31 28.91 -19.14
N CYS A 109 -21.03 29.08 -19.46
CA CYS A 109 -20.22 30.21 -19.03
C CYS A 109 -20.08 31.25 -20.15
N HIS A 110 -20.79 32.37 -20.02
CA HIS A 110 -20.73 33.48 -20.99
C HIS A 110 -19.62 34.50 -20.69
N ASN A 111 -18.85 34.33 -19.61
CA ASN A 111 -17.73 35.20 -19.27
C ASN A 111 -16.41 34.60 -19.79
N VAL A 112 -15.81 35.28 -20.76
CA VAL A 112 -14.63 34.82 -21.49
C VAL A 112 -13.42 34.61 -20.57
N ASP A 113 -13.19 35.50 -19.61
CA ASP A 113 -12.02 35.43 -18.73
C ASP A 113 -12.14 34.31 -17.68
N LYS A 114 -13.36 34.07 -17.16
CA LYS A 114 -13.66 32.89 -16.34
C LYS A 114 -13.47 31.59 -17.13
N MET A 115 -13.90 31.55 -18.40
CA MET A 115 -13.69 30.39 -19.26
C MET A 115 -12.19 30.15 -19.55
N ARG A 116 -11.40 31.21 -19.77
CA ARG A 116 -9.93 31.12 -19.91
C ARG A 116 -9.26 30.59 -18.64
N ALA A 117 -9.59 31.16 -17.48
CA ALA A 117 -9.04 30.70 -16.20
C ALA A 117 -9.39 29.22 -15.93
N PHE A 118 -10.58 28.79 -16.33
CA PHE A 118 -10.98 27.39 -16.29
C PHE A 118 -10.14 26.51 -17.24
N LEU A 119 -9.92 26.94 -18.49
CA LEU A 119 -9.13 26.17 -19.47
C LEU A 119 -7.67 26.06 -19.06
N GLU A 120 -7.08 27.13 -18.52
CA GLU A 120 -5.73 27.10 -17.93
C GLU A 120 -5.65 26.14 -16.74
N ARG A 121 -6.67 26.10 -15.86
CA ARG A 121 -6.77 25.10 -14.78
C ARG A 121 -6.90 23.68 -15.33
N ALA A 122 -7.64 23.46 -16.41
CA ALA A 122 -7.74 22.13 -17.02
C ALA A 122 -6.37 21.67 -17.54
N VAL A 123 -5.71 22.49 -18.35
CA VAL A 123 -4.43 22.12 -18.97
C VAL A 123 -3.25 22.11 -17.98
N SER A 124 -3.35 22.72 -16.79
CA SER A 124 -2.35 22.54 -15.74
C SER A 124 -2.35 21.12 -15.15
N HIS A 125 -3.47 20.38 -15.24
CA HIS A 125 -3.56 18.99 -14.77
C HIS A 125 -3.30 17.99 -15.90
N VAL A 126 -3.88 18.21 -17.10
CA VAL A 126 -3.84 17.25 -18.21
C VAL A 126 -3.06 17.68 -19.44
N GLY A 127 -2.57 18.93 -19.52
CA GLY A 127 -1.99 19.47 -20.75
C GLY A 127 -0.72 18.75 -21.25
N ASN A 128 0.07 18.16 -20.35
CA ASN A 128 1.27 17.39 -20.66
C ASN A 128 1.00 15.88 -20.87
N HIS A 129 -0.24 15.41 -20.77
CA HIS A 129 -0.62 14.02 -21.03
C HIS A 129 -0.39 13.65 -22.50
N PHE A 130 0.09 12.44 -22.82
CA PHE A 130 0.39 12.05 -24.20
C PHE A 130 -0.84 12.09 -25.13
N TYR A 131 -2.03 11.91 -24.58
CA TYR A 131 -3.31 12.06 -25.28
C TYR A 131 -4.04 13.39 -24.99
N ALA A 132 -3.35 14.44 -24.50
CA ALA A 132 -3.96 15.75 -24.17
C ALA A 132 -4.65 16.49 -25.33
N HIS A 133 -4.52 16.02 -26.57
CA HIS A 133 -5.11 16.63 -27.75
C HIS A 133 -6.60 16.99 -27.59
N SER A 134 -7.41 16.16 -26.93
CA SER A 134 -8.87 16.37 -26.82
C SER A 134 -9.27 17.53 -25.90
N ILE A 135 -8.43 17.95 -24.94
CA ILE A 135 -8.63 19.19 -24.16
C ILE A 135 -8.01 20.40 -24.87
N TRP A 136 -6.85 20.23 -25.51
CA TRP A 136 -6.21 21.29 -26.30
C TRP A 136 -7.07 21.72 -27.50
N ASP A 137 -7.78 20.80 -28.14
CA ASP A 137 -8.75 21.10 -29.20
C ASP A 137 -9.86 22.02 -28.70
N VAL A 138 -10.41 21.75 -27.51
CA VAL A 138 -11.48 22.58 -26.92
C VAL A 138 -10.96 23.99 -26.60
N TYR A 139 -9.71 24.13 -26.15
CA TYR A 139 -9.10 25.43 -25.90
C TYR A 139 -8.78 26.19 -27.21
N VAL A 140 -8.20 25.50 -28.20
CA VAL A 140 -7.90 26.08 -29.52
C VAL A 140 -9.18 26.54 -30.23
N ASP A 141 -10.25 25.73 -30.22
CA ASP A 141 -11.55 26.09 -30.78
C ASP A 141 -12.18 27.29 -30.07
N PHE A 142 -12.03 27.38 -28.75
CA PHE A 142 -12.51 28.51 -27.96
C PHE A 142 -11.79 29.81 -28.32
N GLU A 143 -10.44 29.85 -28.29
CA GLU A 143 -9.69 31.07 -28.64
C GLU A 143 -9.81 31.40 -30.14
N ARG A 144 -10.05 30.41 -31.02
CA ARG A 144 -10.36 30.63 -32.45
C ARG A 144 -11.69 31.36 -32.64
N ARG A 145 -12.78 30.89 -32.03
CA ARG A 145 -14.09 31.57 -32.08
C ARG A 145 -14.01 32.97 -31.49
N GLU A 146 -13.30 33.12 -30.37
CA GLU A 146 -13.05 34.41 -29.75
C GLU A 146 -12.27 35.37 -30.66
N ALA A 147 -11.32 34.88 -31.45
CA ALA A 147 -10.58 35.66 -32.44
C ALA A 147 -11.42 36.02 -33.68
N GLU A 148 -12.32 35.15 -34.12
CA GLU A 148 -13.24 35.44 -35.23
C GLU A 148 -14.25 36.56 -34.90
N ILE A 149 -14.58 36.77 -33.61
CA ILE A 149 -15.54 37.78 -33.13
C ILE A 149 -14.90 39.18 -32.96
N ALA A 150 -13.58 39.29 -32.85
CA ALA A 150 -12.91 40.55 -32.47
C ALA A 150 -11.87 41.04 -33.49
N THR A 151 -11.88 42.35 -33.74
CA THR A 151 -11.19 42.94 -34.90
C THR A 151 -9.66 43.01 -34.80
N GLU A 152 -9.07 43.04 -33.60
CA GLU A 152 -7.62 43.21 -33.40
C GLU A 152 -7.06 42.39 -32.23
N ASN A 153 -5.76 42.08 -32.30
CA ASN A 153 -4.89 41.54 -31.23
C ASN A 153 -5.20 40.13 -30.65
N LYS A 154 -6.29 39.44 -31.03
CA LYS A 154 -6.56 38.06 -30.55
C LYS A 154 -5.85 36.94 -31.33
N LEU A 155 -5.49 37.14 -32.60
CA LEU A 155 -4.69 36.15 -33.37
C LEU A 155 -3.31 35.90 -32.72
N ALA A 156 -2.70 36.94 -32.13
CA ALA A 156 -1.46 36.81 -31.37
C ALA A 156 -1.61 35.88 -30.16
N ARG A 157 -2.75 35.95 -29.45
CA ARG A 157 -3.07 35.06 -28.31
C ARG A 157 -3.22 33.60 -28.74
N LEU A 158 -3.90 33.34 -29.85
CA LEU A 158 -4.02 31.99 -30.39
C LEU A 158 -2.66 31.42 -30.83
N ALA A 159 -1.79 32.26 -31.40
CA ALA A 159 -0.42 31.85 -31.73
C ALA A 159 0.48 31.65 -30.49
N GLU A 160 0.31 32.43 -29.43
CA GLU A 160 0.97 32.21 -28.14
C GLU A 160 0.53 30.87 -27.50
N LEU A 161 -0.78 30.59 -27.49
CA LEU A 161 -1.33 29.30 -27.06
C LEU A 161 -0.73 28.15 -27.88
N LEU A 162 -0.78 28.23 -29.21
CA LEU A 162 -0.19 27.22 -30.09
C LEU A 162 1.33 27.08 -29.86
N SER A 163 2.04 28.16 -29.56
CA SER A 163 3.48 28.12 -29.24
C SER A 163 3.81 27.24 -28.02
N ARG A 164 2.90 27.17 -27.04
CA ARG A 164 3.00 26.26 -25.89
C ARG A 164 2.71 24.83 -26.35
N ILE A 165 1.58 24.63 -27.03
CA ILE A 165 1.08 23.32 -27.46
C ILE A 165 2.07 22.56 -28.35
N VAL A 166 2.67 23.23 -29.34
CA VAL A 166 3.58 22.58 -30.31
C VAL A 166 4.88 22.05 -29.71
N ARG A 167 5.21 22.43 -28.47
CA ARG A 167 6.38 21.95 -27.72
C ARG A 167 6.09 20.72 -26.85
N ILE A 168 4.83 20.29 -26.77
CA ILE A 168 4.40 19.12 -25.99
C ILE A 168 4.43 17.89 -26.90
N PRO A 169 5.25 16.86 -26.63
CA PRO A 169 5.21 15.62 -27.39
C PRO A 169 4.00 14.79 -26.95
N MET A 170 3.01 14.72 -27.85
CA MET A 170 1.69 14.10 -27.67
C MET A 170 1.20 13.52 -29.01
N HIS A 171 0.29 12.54 -28.98
CA HIS A 171 -0.11 11.76 -30.14
C HIS A 171 -0.47 12.59 -31.40
N GLN A 172 -1.40 13.54 -31.28
CA GLN A 172 -1.88 14.35 -32.42
C GLN A 172 -1.19 15.72 -32.55
N TYR A 173 0.10 15.83 -32.22
CA TYR A 173 0.85 17.10 -32.25
C TYR A 173 0.80 17.83 -33.61
N ALA A 174 0.81 17.09 -34.72
CA ALA A 174 1.00 17.65 -36.07
C ALA A 174 -0.05 18.71 -36.47
N LYS A 175 -1.32 18.51 -36.13
CA LYS A 175 -2.41 19.45 -36.50
C LYS A 175 -2.23 20.86 -35.93
N TYR A 176 -1.59 20.98 -34.75
CA TYR A 176 -1.29 22.28 -34.14
C TYR A 176 -0.15 23.00 -34.86
N PHE A 177 0.78 22.26 -35.49
CA PHE A 177 1.81 22.85 -36.34
C PHE A 177 1.26 23.35 -37.67
N ASP A 178 0.33 22.62 -38.29
CA ASP A 178 -0.35 23.09 -39.50
C ASP A 178 -1.14 24.39 -39.22
N LEU A 179 -1.95 24.40 -38.15
CA LEU A 179 -2.70 25.59 -37.73
C LEU A 179 -1.77 26.76 -37.37
N LEU A 180 -0.68 26.51 -36.64
CA LEU A 180 0.33 27.53 -36.32
C LEU A 180 0.99 28.09 -37.58
N ARG A 181 1.32 27.25 -38.56
CA ARG A 181 1.90 27.67 -39.84
C ARG A 181 0.92 28.57 -40.58
N ASP A 182 -0.36 28.21 -40.64
CA ASP A 182 -1.36 28.98 -41.37
C ASP A 182 -1.65 30.34 -40.71
N ILE A 183 -1.71 30.41 -39.37
CA ILE A 183 -1.83 31.66 -38.61
C ILE A 183 -0.55 32.51 -38.73
N SER A 184 0.64 31.89 -38.73
CA SER A 184 1.92 32.62 -38.80
C SER A 184 2.10 33.43 -40.08
N ARG A 185 1.37 33.10 -41.17
CA ARG A 185 1.35 33.89 -42.41
C ARG A 185 0.58 35.22 -42.27
N GLN A 186 -0.25 35.35 -41.23
CA GLN A 186 -1.12 36.50 -41.00
C GLN A 186 -0.58 37.46 -39.92
N LEU A 187 0.43 37.02 -39.15
CA LEU A 187 1.04 37.78 -38.06
C LEU A 187 2.21 38.65 -38.53
N LYS A 188 2.45 39.74 -37.81
CA LYS A 188 3.61 40.62 -38.01
C LYS A 188 4.87 39.98 -37.42
N PRO A 189 6.07 40.29 -37.96
CA PRO A 189 7.33 39.70 -37.47
C PRO A 189 7.61 39.89 -35.97
N ASP A 190 7.13 40.98 -35.37
CA ASP A 190 7.34 41.31 -33.95
C ASP A 190 6.49 40.44 -33.02
N GLU A 191 5.25 40.13 -33.44
CA GLU A 191 4.32 39.22 -32.75
C GLU A 191 4.87 37.78 -32.71
N MET A 192 5.76 37.44 -33.64
CA MET A 192 6.44 36.14 -33.74
C MET A 192 7.80 36.10 -33.01
N SER A 193 8.14 37.12 -32.22
CA SER A 193 9.43 37.24 -31.51
C SER A 193 9.75 36.06 -30.58
N TRP A 194 8.73 35.35 -30.09
CA TRP A 194 8.89 34.16 -29.23
C TRP A 194 9.54 32.96 -29.93
N ILE A 195 9.51 32.87 -31.28
CA ILE A 195 10.31 31.85 -32.00
C ILE A 195 11.80 32.06 -31.70
N LYS A 196 12.25 33.32 -31.68
CA LYS A 196 13.68 33.67 -31.65
C LYS A 196 14.30 33.66 -30.24
N LYS A 197 13.49 33.45 -29.18
CA LYS A 197 13.92 33.58 -27.77
C LYS A 197 14.49 32.28 -27.15
N GLY A 198 14.46 31.15 -27.85
CA GLY A 198 14.92 29.85 -27.33
C GLY A 198 16.10 29.24 -28.11
N LYS A 199 16.50 28.01 -27.73
CA LYS A 199 17.43 27.18 -28.52
C LYS A 199 16.87 26.86 -29.92
N ASP A 200 15.55 26.86 -30.05
CA ASP A 200 14.83 26.49 -31.28
C ASP A 200 14.75 27.63 -32.29
N LYS A 201 15.68 27.66 -33.25
CA LYS A 201 15.79 28.76 -34.22
C LYS A 201 14.64 28.86 -35.25
N SER A 202 13.71 27.90 -35.30
CA SER A 202 12.57 27.89 -36.22
C SER A 202 11.44 26.93 -35.78
N ILE A 203 10.22 27.15 -36.29
CA ILE A 203 9.08 26.22 -36.11
C ILE A 203 9.44 24.80 -36.58
N ASN A 204 10.20 24.67 -37.67
CA ASN A 204 10.62 23.37 -38.19
C ASN A 204 11.55 22.62 -37.21
N ASN A 205 12.40 23.32 -36.48
CA ASN A 205 13.23 22.69 -35.44
C ASN A 205 12.37 22.19 -34.27
N ILE A 206 11.37 22.98 -33.85
CA ILE A 206 10.41 22.55 -32.82
C ILE A 206 9.64 21.32 -33.31
N TYR A 207 9.21 21.29 -34.58
CA TYR A 207 8.52 20.14 -35.18
C TYR A 207 9.37 18.87 -35.12
N VAL A 208 10.63 18.92 -35.57
CA VAL A 208 11.53 17.77 -35.56
C VAL A 208 11.81 17.28 -34.13
N THR A 209 12.01 18.20 -33.18
CA THR A 209 12.22 17.86 -31.76
C THR A 209 10.97 17.21 -31.15
N THR A 210 9.79 17.83 -31.29
CA THR A 210 8.52 17.29 -30.78
C THR A 210 8.17 15.95 -31.44
N GLN A 211 8.43 15.80 -32.75
CA GLN A 211 8.26 14.56 -33.49
C GLN A 211 9.15 13.44 -32.93
N ALA A 212 10.43 13.71 -32.71
CA ALA A 212 11.37 12.74 -32.14
C ALA A 212 10.93 12.32 -30.73
N GLU A 213 10.66 13.27 -29.84
CA GLU A 213 10.24 13.00 -28.46
C GLU A 213 8.86 12.32 -28.36
N THR A 214 7.96 12.55 -29.33
CA THR A 214 6.70 11.80 -29.47
C THR A 214 6.97 10.37 -29.93
N ALA A 215 7.83 10.17 -30.94
CA ALA A 215 8.14 8.85 -31.50
C ALA A 215 8.82 7.92 -30.47
N ARG A 216 9.73 8.46 -29.64
CA ARG A 216 10.36 7.71 -28.54
C ARG A 216 9.34 7.13 -27.55
N ARG A 217 8.28 7.88 -27.27
CA ARG A 217 7.23 7.51 -26.30
C ARG A 217 6.13 6.66 -26.91
N TRP A 218 5.87 6.80 -28.21
CA TRP A 218 4.86 6.02 -28.92
C TRP A 218 5.02 4.51 -28.74
N ALA A 219 6.26 4.00 -28.74
CA ALA A 219 6.55 2.59 -28.50
C ALA A 219 6.07 2.09 -27.12
N TYR A 220 6.12 2.94 -26.08
CA TYR A 220 5.61 2.63 -24.75
C TYR A 220 4.09 2.83 -24.66
N GLU A 221 3.55 3.87 -25.29
CA GLU A 221 2.12 4.19 -25.30
C GLU A 221 1.28 3.13 -26.03
N GLN A 222 1.87 2.39 -26.96
CA GLN A 222 1.27 1.21 -27.60
C GLN A 222 1.39 -0.08 -26.77
N ALA A 223 2.24 -0.12 -25.72
CA ALA A 223 2.64 -1.36 -25.05
C ALA A 223 1.61 -1.90 -24.03
N PHE A 224 0.61 -1.11 -23.64
CA PHE A 224 -0.46 -1.52 -22.72
C PHE A 224 -1.84 -1.10 -23.28
N PRO A 225 -2.79 -2.05 -23.46
CA PRO A 225 -4.07 -1.78 -24.11
C PRO A 225 -5.08 -1.05 -23.21
N ARG A 226 -4.84 -1.04 -21.89
CA ARG A 226 -5.76 -0.46 -20.89
C ARG A 226 -5.11 0.73 -20.19
N GLN A 227 -5.56 1.93 -20.55
CA GLN A 227 -5.12 3.20 -19.94
C GLN A 227 -6.14 3.76 -18.91
N TYR A 228 -7.17 2.98 -18.57
CA TYR A 228 -8.30 3.42 -17.74
C TYR A 228 -8.57 2.46 -16.57
N PHE A 229 -9.27 2.95 -15.56
CA PHE A 229 -9.67 2.17 -14.40
C PHE A 229 -10.67 1.07 -14.77
N HIS A 230 -10.44 -0.13 -14.25
CA HIS A 230 -11.39 -1.25 -14.29
C HIS A 230 -11.04 -2.22 -13.15
N VAL A 231 -12.07 -2.82 -12.54
CA VAL A 231 -11.95 -3.65 -11.33
C VAL A 231 -11.08 -4.91 -11.50
N LEU A 232 -10.91 -5.43 -12.72
CA LEU A 232 -10.01 -6.57 -12.96
C LEU A 232 -8.54 -6.17 -12.73
N PHE A 233 -7.77 -7.06 -12.13
CA PHE A 233 -6.33 -6.89 -11.97
C PHE A 233 -5.61 -6.75 -13.32
N VAL A 234 -4.57 -5.92 -13.33
CA VAL A 234 -3.70 -5.72 -14.50
C VAL A 234 -2.77 -6.92 -14.63
N LYS A 235 -2.54 -7.39 -15.85
CA LYS A 235 -1.65 -8.53 -16.11
C LYS A 235 -0.21 -8.17 -15.80
N GLU A 236 0.62 -9.15 -15.44
CA GLU A 236 2.05 -8.91 -15.20
C GLU A 236 2.77 -8.37 -16.46
N GLU A 237 2.36 -8.78 -17.66
CA GLU A 237 2.87 -8.23 -18.93
C GLU A 237 2.63 -6.72 -19.06
N ASP A 238 1.42 -6.26 -18.71
CA ASP A 238 1.04 -4.85 -18.70
C ASP A 238 1.77 -4.08 -17.58
N LEU A 239 1.92 -4.68 -16.39
CA LEU A 239 2.71 -4.10 -15.29
C LEU A 239 4.18 -3.91 -15.69
N GLN A 240 4.78 -4.89 -16.38
CA GLN A 240 6.14 -4.77 -16.94
C GLN A 240 6.24 -3.69 -18.04
N ALA A 241 5.18 -3.46 -18.83
CA ALA A 241 5.12 -2.34 -19.75
C ALA A 241 5.11 -0.99 -19.02
N TRP A 242 4.29 -0.84 -17.96
CA TRP A 242 4.28 0.35 -17.10
C TRP A 242 5.62 0.60 -16.42
N ARG A 243 6.25 -0.43 -15.81
CA ARG A 243 7.57 -0.31 -15.17
C ARG A 243 8.61 0.25 -16.15
N ARG A 244 8.73 -0.34 -17.35
CA ARG A 244 9.68 0.11 -18.39
C ARG A 244 9.44 1.54 -18.87
N TYR A 245 8.18 2.00 -18.90
CA TYR A 245 7.88 3.39 -19.29
C TYR A 245 8.20 4.37 -18.15
N LEU A 246 7.94 3.98 -16.90
CA LEU A 246 8.35 4.75 -15.72
C LEU A 246 9.88 4.84 -15.62
N ASP A 247 10.63 3.75 -15.84
CA ASP A 247 12.10 3.75 -15.89
C ASP A 247 12.63 4.77 -16.92
N PHE A 248 11.95 4.89 -18.07
CA PHE A 248 12.29 5.81 -19.14
C PHE A 248 12.00 7.28 -18.78
N GLU A 249 10.78 7.63 -18.33
CA GLU A 249 10.50 9.03 -17.96
C GLU A 249 11.24 9.44 -16.67
N GLU A 250 11.54 8.53 -15.73
CA GLU A 250 12.34 8.86 -14.53
C GLU A 250 13.80 9.18 -14.85
N SER A 251 14.35 8.61 -15.93
CA SER A 251 15.75 8.84 -16.33
C SER A 251 15.94 10.03 -17.28
N GLU A 252 14.95 10.33 -18.14
CA GLU A 252 15.07 11.39 -19.16
C GLU A 252 13.95 12.45 -19.16
N GLY A 253 12.83 12.19 -18.48
CA GLY A 253 11.66 13.07 -18.46
C GLY A 253 11.79 14.27 -17.53
N SER A 254 10.92 15.27 -17.71
CA SER A 254 10.74 16.32 -16.69
C SER A 254 9.82 15.84 -15.57
N LEU A 255 9.94 16.45 -14.39
CA LEU A 255 9.14 16.09 -13.21
C LEU A 255 7.63 16.04 -13.50
N ASP A 256 7.10 16.97 -14.29
CA ASP A 256 5.67 16.99 -14.63
C ASP A 256 5.25 15.83 -15.54
N ARG A 257 6.15 15.34 -16.41
CA ARG A 257 5.92 14.14 -17.22
C ARG A 257 5.91 12.89 -16.35
N VAL A 258 6.86 12.78 -15.42
CA VAL A 258 6.95 11.65 -14.49
C VAL A 258 5.73 11.59 -13.58
N ARG A 259 5.34 12.73 -12.97
CA ARG A 259 4.09 12.86 -12.20
C ARG A 259 2.88 12.39 -13.01
N ILE A 260 2.66 12.94 -14.20
CA ILE A 260 1.51 12.55 -15.04
C ILE A 260 1.57 11.08 -15.44
N LEU A 261 2.74 10.52 -15.74
CA LEU A 261 2.86 9.10 -16.05
C LEU A 261 2.51 8.22 -14.85
N TYR A 262 2.96 8.59 -13.64
CA TYR A 262 2.58 7.90 -12.41
C TYR A 262 1.08 7.99 -12.13
N GLU A 263 0.48 9.17 -12.22
CA GLU A 263 -0.97 9.36 -12.02
C GLU A 263 -1.79 8.53 -13.03
N ARG A 264 -1.35 8.42 -14.28
CA ARG A 264 -1.95 7.52 -15.29
C ARG A 264 -1.78 6.04 -14.94
N ALA A 265 -0.58 5.64 -14.53
CA ALA A 265 -0.30 4.26 -14.13
C ALA A 265 -1.22 3.86 -12.97
N LEU A 266 -1.34 4.70 -11.95
CA LEU A 266 -2.21 4.47 -10.78
C LEU A 266 -3.70 4.38 -11.11
N ILE A 267 -4.18 5.00 -12.19
CA ILE A 267 -5.56 4.80 -12.67
C ILE A 267 -5.74 3.37 -13.22
N ALA A 268 -4.79 2.90 -14.03
CA ALA A 268 -4.85 1.55 -14.58
C ALA A 268 -4.59 0.47 -13.52
N THR A 269 -3.63 0.72 -12.61
CA THR A 269 -3.08 -0.23 -11.63
C THR A 269 -3.49 0.08 -10.18
N SER A 270 -4.66 0.68 -9.94
CA SER A 270 -5.05 1.25 -8.63
C SER A 270 -4.90 0.31 -7.42
N HIS A 271 -5.09 -1.00 -7.63
CA HIS A 271 -4.98 -2.03 -6.58
C HIS A 271 -3.56 -2.62 -6.40
N ASN A 272 -2.58 -2.16 -7.19
CA ASN A 272 -1.19 -2.61 -7.14
C ASN A 272 -0.38 -1.72 -6.18
N GLU A 273 -0.03 -2.26 -5.01
CA GLU A 273 0.73 -1.59 -3.95
C GLU A 273 2.13 -1.14 -4.39
N GLU A 274 2.81 -1.93 -5.22
CA GLU A 274 4.16 -1.62 -5.72
C GLU A 274 4.20 -0.29 -6.49
N MET A 275 3.23 -0.02 -7.36
CA MET A 275 3.16 1.22 -8.14
C MET A 275 2.95 2.46 -7.25
N TRP A 276 2.12 2.35 -6.19
CA TRP A 276 1.97 3.40 -5.19
C TRP A 276 3.28 3.65 -4.44
N LEU A 277 3.91 2.59 -3.94
CA LEU A 277 5.18 2.70 -3.19
C LEU A 277 6.32 3.22 -4.06
N ARG A 278 6.36 2.86 -5.35
CA ARG A 278 7.34 3.38 -6.32
C ARG A 278 7.17 4.90 -6.50
N TYR A 279 5.95 5.37 -6.73
CA TYR A 279 5.68 6.81 -6.87
C TYR A 279 5.98 7.59 -5.59
N ILE A 280 5.58 7.06 -4.43
CA ILE A 280 5.87 7.66 -3.12
C ILE A 280 7.38 7.79 -2.90
N ARG A 281 8.17 6.74 -3.18
CA ARG A 281 9.64 6.78 -3.08
C ARG A 281 10.24 7.81 -4.04
N PHE A 282 9.80 7.84 -5.30
CA PHE A 282 10.23 8.86 -6.28
C PHE A 282 9.95 10.28 -5.75
N MET A 283 8.74 10.55 -5.27
CA MET A 283 8.37 11.86 -4.76
C MET A 283 9.09 12.23 -3.45
N GLN A 284 9.45 11.26 -2.60
CA GLN A 284 10.33 11.48 -1.45
C GLN A 284 11.76 11.87 -1.89
N THR A 285 12.30 11.23 -2.94
CA THR A 285 13.60 11.61 -3.53
C THR A 285 13.57 13.02 -4.12
N VAL A 286 12.52 13.37 -4.87
CA VAL A 286 12.32 14.73 -5.40
C VAL A 286 12.16 15.76 -4.28
N THR A 287 11.34 15.47 -3.27
CA THR A 287 11.07 16.35 -2.11
C THR A 287 12.35 16.60 -1.30
N SER A 288 13.18 15.58 -1.08
CA SER A 288 14.43 15.71 -0.33
C SER A 288 15.51 16.48 -1.10
N ALA A 289 15.61 16.26 -2.42
CA ALA A 289 16.53 16.99 -3.29
C ALA A 289 16.15 18.48 -3.45
N LEU A 290 14.86 18.78 -3.64
CA LEU A 290 14.38 20.14 -3.91
C LEU A 290 13.95 20.93 -2.66
N ARG A 291 13.72 20.27 -1.51
CA ARG A 291 13.19 20.83 -0.25
C ARG A 291 11.79 21.45 -0.35
N ILE A 292 10.97 21.03 -1.32
CA ILE A 292 9.60 21.53 -1.59
C ILE A 292 8.64 20.33 -1.65
N HIS A 293 7.33 20.54 -1.43
CA HIS A 293 6.24 19.56 -1.66
C HIS A 293 6.07 18.40 -0.65
N ARG A 294 6.40 18.57 0.65
CA ARG A 294 6.13 17.53 1.68
C ARG A 294 4.68 17.05 1.74
N GLU A 295 3.72 17.96 1.52
CA GLU A 295 2.28 17.68 1.52
C GLU A 295 1.82 16.77 0.37
N GLU A 296 2.57 16.74 -0.74
CA GLU A 296 2.27 15.90 -1.90
C GLU A 296 2.46 14.42 -1.52
N VAL A 297 3.55 14.09 -0.82
CA VAL A 297 3.83 12.74 -0.30
C VAL A 297 2.75 12.29 0.70
N SER A 298 2.36 13.15 1.65
CA SER A 298 1.25 12.85 2.58
C SER A 298 -0.08 12.62 1.84
N THR A 299 -0.29 13.30 0.72
CA THR A 299 -1.49 13.14 -0.11
C THR A 299 -1.47 11.84 -0.92
N LEU A 300 -0.30 11.43 -1.43
CA LEU A 300 -0.13 10.12 -2.07
C LEU A 300 -0.38 8.97 -1.11
N PHE A 301 0.15 9.01 0.11
CA PHE A 301 -0.15 8.00 1.12
C PHE A 301 -1.64 7.93 1.45
N ARG A 302 -2.32 9.07 1.66
CA ARG A 302 -3.78 9.08 1.90
C ARG A 302 -4.57 8.44 0.77
N ARG A 303 -4.22 8.75 -0.49
CA ARG A 303 -4.85 8.17 -1.69
C ARG A 303 -4.59 6.66 -1.80
N ALA A 304 -3.35 6.23 -1.54
CA ALA A 304 -2.98 4.82 -1.53
C ALA A 304 -3.78 4.04 -0.47
N CYS A 305 -3.84 4.55 0.77
CA CYS A 305 -4.57 3.94 1.88
C CYS A 305 -6.09 3.92 1.70
N ALA A 306 -6.64 4.80 0.86
CA ALA A 306 -8.07 4.81 0.51
C ALA A 306 -8.43 3.83 -0.63
N LEU A 307 -7.52 3.59 -1.57
CA LEU A 307 -7.76 2.74 -2.76
C LEU A 307 -7.23 1.30 -2.60
N LEU A 308 -6.23 1.08 -1.76
CA LEU A 308 -5.68 -0.25 -1.48
C LEU A 308 -6.46 -0.95 -0.36
N PRO A 309 -6.77 -2.27 -0.49
CA PRO A 309 -7.44 -3.04 0.57
C PRO A 309 -6.75 -2.90 1.93
N ILE A 310 -7.52 -2.97 3.03
CA ILE A 310 -6.98 -2.72 4.39
C ILE A 310 -5.85 -3.68 4.80
N GLY A 311 -5.83 -4.90 4.26
CA GLY A 311 -4.74 -5.89 4.46
C GLY A 311 -3.41 -5.56 3.77
N ARG A 312 -3.32 -4.45 3.03
CA ARG A 312 -2.07 -3.91 2.49
C ARG A 312 -1.38 -3.10 3.59
N LEU A 313 -0.58 -3.79 4.41
CA LEU A 313 -0.04 -3.24 5.65
C LEU A 313 1.19 -2.35 5.42
N GLU A 314 2.08 -2.71 4.48
CA GLU A 314 3.35 -2.02 4.24
C GLU A 314 3.12 -0.52 3.95
N VAL A 315 2.23 -0.19 3.01
CA VAL A 315 1.89 1.20 2.69
C VAL A 315 1.34 1.99 3.90
N ARG A 316 0.65 1.33 4.83
CA ARG A 316 0.07 1.96 6.02
C ARG A 316 1.11 2.14 7.14
N HIS A 317 2.00 1.17 7.34
CA HIS A 317 3.15 1.30 8.23
C HIS A 317 4.09 2.43 7.77
N LEU A 318 4.37 2.50 6.47
CA LEU A 318 5.16 3.58 5.87
C LEU A 318 4.45 4.94 5.99
N TYR A 319 3.12 4.99 5.88
CA TYR A 319 2.37 6.23 6.10
C TYR A 319 2.43 6.69 7.57
N ALA A 320 2.26 5.79 8.54
CA ALA A 320 2.39 6.12 9.96
C ALA A 320 3.80 6.65 10.30
N ALA A 321 4.85 6.03 9.75
CA ALA A 321 6.22 6.50 9.89
C ALA A 321 6.47 7.87 9.22
N HIS A 322 5.84 8.13 8.07
CA HIS A 322 5.88 9.44 7.40
C HIS A 322 5.21 10.51 8.26
N CYS A 323 4.01 10.26 8.80
CA CYS A 323 3.34 11.16 9.74
C CYS A 323 4.18 11.41 11.01
N GLU A 324 4.81 10.37 11.58
CA GLU A 324 5.73 10.52 12.71
C GLU A 324 6.92 11.45 12.35
N SER A 325 7.49 11.31 11.14
CA SER A 325 8.59 12.16 10.66
C SER A 325 8.20 13.64 10.46
N LEU A 326 6.90 13.92 10.28
CA LEU A 326 6.34 15.28 10.20
C LEU A 326 5.92 15.83 11.57
N GLY A 327 5.89 15.01 12.63
CA GLY A 327 5.34 15.37 13.93
C GLY A 327 3.81 15.25 14.01
N GLU A 328 3.15 14.63 13.03
CA GLU A 328 1.71 14.37 12.99
C GLU A 328 1.35 13.13 13.84
N LEU A 329 1.75 13.17 15.12
CA LEU A 329 1.79 11.98 15.98
C LEU A 329 0.41 11.38 16.25
N ALA A 330 -0.64 12.19 16.40
CA ALA A 330 -2.01 11.70 16.58
C ALA A 330 -2.50 10.91 15.35
N LEU A 331 -2.17 11.38 14.14
CA LEU A 331 -2.53 10.69 12.90
C LEU A 331 -1.76 9.37 12.75
N ALA A 332 -0.47 9.34 13.13
CA ALA A 332 0.31 8.10 13.16
C ALA A 332 -0.29 7.06 14.13
N HIS A 333 -0.71 7.48 15.32
CA HIS A 333 -1.42 6.64 16.29
C HIS A 333 -2.72 6.07 15.70
N ASP A 334 -3.56 6.92 15.10
CA ASP A 334 -4.85 6.52 14.55
C ASP A 334 -4.70 5.55 13.37
N ILE A 335 -3.64 5.68 12.56
CA ILE A 335 -3.30 4.71 11.51
C ILE A 335 -2.97 3.35 12.13
N TYR A 336 -2.11 3.27 13.16
CA TYR A 336 -1.80 2.00 13.82
C TYR A 336 -3.05 1.37 14.45
N MET A 337 -3.88 2.15 15.14
CA MET A 337 -5.12 1.66 15.75
C MET A 337 -6.13 1.19 14.70
N SER A 338 -6.21 1.84 13.54
CA SER A 338 -7.03 1.40 12.40
C SER A 338 -6.55 0.05 11.85
N ILE A 339 -5.23 -0.17 11.73
CA ILE A 339 -4.67 -1.46 11.31
C ILE A 339 -4.98 -2.53 12.37
N LEU A 340 -4.72 -2.26 13.65
CA LEU A 340 -4.94 -3.22 14.75
C LEU A 340 -6.42 -3.55 14.96
N GLY A 341 -7.34 -2.62 14.65
CA GLY A 341 -8.77 -2.89 14.66
C GLY A 341 -9.22 -3.88 13.57
N ALA A 342 -8.52 -3.93 12.43
CA ALA A 342 -8.79 -4.87 11.34
C ALA A 342 -7.94 -6.16 11.41
N PHE A 343 -6.73 -6.06 11.95
CA PHE A 343 -5.73 -7.14 12.07
C PHE A 343 -5.09 -7.12 13.46
N PRO A 344 -5.83 -7.47 14.53
CA PRO A 344 -5.34 -7.41 15.90
C PRO A 344 -4.10 -8.29 16.14
N ASN A 345 -3.91 -9.31 15.29
CA ASN A 345 -2.88 -10.33 15.43
C ASN A 345 -1.63 -10.02 14.58
N SER A 346 -1.56 -8.83 13.96
CA SER A 346 -0.43 -8.42 13.14
C SER A 346 0.79 -8.10 14.02
N ILE A 347 1.65 -9.09 14.25
CA ILE A 347 2.88 -8.94 15.04
C ILE A 347 3.75 -7.76 14.57
N GLN A 348 3.90 -7.58 13.26
CA GLN A 348 4.61 -6.43 12.67
C GLN A 348 3.97 -5.09 13.10
N THR A 349 2.64 -4.98 13.05
CA THR A 349 1.93 -3.78 13.47
C THR A 349 2.08 -3.54 14.97
N ILE A 350 1.96 -4.59 15.80
CA ILE A 350 2.13 -4.50 17.25
C ILE A 350 3.53 -3.98 17.61
N LEU A 351 4.59 -4.57 17.04
CA LEU A 351 5.96 -4.17 17.33
C LEU A 351 6.26 -2.74 16.87
N LEU A 352 5.75 -2.33 15.69
CA LEU A 352 5.88 -0.96 15.21
C LEU A 352 5.09 0.04 16.09
N PHE A 353 3.87 -0.31 16.50
CA PHE A 353 3.03 0.51 17.37
C PHE A 353 3.62 0.69 18.78
N VAL A 354 4.14 -0.38 19.40
CA VAL A 354 4.85 -0.31 20.69
C VAL A 354 6.10 0.58 20.59
N ASN A 355 6.84 0.48 19.48
CA ASN A 355 8.01 1.33 19.22
C ASN A 355 7.62 2.81 19.02
N PHE A 356 6.49 3.06 18.36
CA PHE A 356 5.89 4.38 18.22
C PHE A 356 5.42 4.93 19.57
N GLU A 357 4.64 4.19 20.36
CA GLU A 357 4.13 4.61 21.68
C GLU A 357 5.24 5.05 22.63
N ARG A 358 6.36 4.32 22.66
CA ARG A 358 7.57 4.70 23.40
C ARG A 358 8.10 6.08 22.99
N ARG A 359 8.12 6.40 21.69
CA ARG A 359 8.58 7.70 21.16
C ARG A 359 7.52 8.80 21.37
N TYR A 360 6.24 8.46 21.19
CA TYR A 360 5.10 9.34 21.39
C TYR A 360 4.98 9.83 22.83
N ALA A 361 5.00 8.90 23.81
CA ALA A 361 5.00 9.22 25.23
C ALA A 361 6.20 10.10 25.61
N TYR A 362 7.41 9.79 25.09
CA TYR A 362 8.59 10.62 25.32
C TYR A 362 8.43 12.06 24.80
N SER A 363 7.86 12.24 23.61
CA SER A 363 7.56 13.56 23.02
C SER A 363 6.53 14.33 23.85
N GLN A 364 5.43 13.69 24.25
CA GLN A 364 4.41 14.25 25.14
C GLN A 364 5.02 14.74 26.47
N PHE A 365 5.91 13.95 27.07
CA PHE A 365 6.57 14.29 28.33
C PHE A 365 7.50 15.50 28.22
N LEU A 366 8.26 15.63 27.12
CA LEU A 366 9.08 16.82 26.85
C LEU A 366 8.24 18.08 26.70
N ALA A 367 7.11 18.00 25.98
CA ALA A 367 6.19 19.14 25.79
C ALA A 367 5.60 19.67 27.11
N GLN A 368 5.49 18.83 28.14
CA GLN A 368 5.04 19.24 29.49
C GLN A 368 6.12 19.94 30.34
N GLY A 369 7.32 20.21 29.80
CA GLY A 369 8.40 20.90 30.50
C GLY A 369 9.00 20.11 31.68
N LYS A 370 8.65 18.84 31.83
CA LYS A 370 9.14 17.96 32.90
C LYS A 370 10.46 17.33 32.46
N SER A 371 11.46 17.33 33.36
CA SER A 371 12.68 16.53 33.20
C SER A 371 12.35 15.05 33.42
N VAL A 372 11.70 14.44 32.42
CA VAL A 372 11.27 13.05 32.49
C VAL A 372 12.45 12.13 32.20
N LYS A 373 12.80 11.30 33.19
CA LYS A 373 13.73 10.19 32.99
C LYS A 373 13.18 9.31 31.86
N LYS A 374 14.02 9.00 30.84
CA LYS A 374 13.69 8.18 29.66
C LYS A 374 12.82 6.95 29.99
N GLN A 375 13.06 6.36 31.16
CA GLN A 375 12.25 5.36 31.87
C GLN A 375 10.73 5.49 31.70
N ALA A 376 10.10 6.64 32.02
CA ALA A 376 8.63 6.73 32.09
C ALA A 376 7.93 6.46 30.74
N ALA A 377 8.56 6.82 29.61
CA ALA A 377 8.02 6.54 28.28
C ALA A 377 8.16 5.05 27.89
N VAL A 378 9.15 4.35 28.46
CA VAL A 378 9.36 2.92 28.26
C VAL A 378 8.38 2.10 29.09
N HIS A 379 7.97 2.58 30.27
CA HIS A 379 6.99 1.90 31.13
C HIS A 379 5.67 1.60 30.41
N GLN A 380 5.11 2.58 29.68
CA GLN A 380 3.87 2.41 28.90
C GLN A 380 4.03 1.35 27.80
N ALA A 381 5.16 1.37 27.09
CA ALA A 381 5.46 0.40 26.04
C ALA A 381 5.69 -1.02 26.61
N VAL A 382 6.31 -1.14 27.79
CA VAL A 382 6.46 -2.40 28.55
C VAL A 382 5.11 -2.96 29.00
N GLN A 383 4.21 -2.11 29.53
CA GLN A 383 2.85 -2.52 29.90
C GLN A 383 2.08 -3.06 28.68
N LEU A 384 2.18 -2.38 27.54
CA LEU A 384 1.51 -2.80 26.30
C LEU A 384 2.04 -4.14 25.78
N LEU A 385 3.37 -4.37 25.80
CA LEU A 385 3.96 -5.67 25.47
C LEU A 385 3.48 -6.79 26.40
N MET A 386 3.43 -6.53 27.72
CA MET A 386 2.90 -7.50 28.68
C MET A 386 1.41 -7.81 28.43
N GLN A 387 0.60 -6.81 28.09
CA GLN A 387 -0.80 -7.01 27.73
C GLN A 387 -0.98 -7.95 26.52
N TYR A 388 -0.16 -7.80 25.47
CA TYR A 388 -0.20 -8.70 24.31
C TYR A 388 0.33 -10.12 24.59
N LEU A 389 1.23 -10.30 25.56
CA LEU A 389 1.68 -11.62 26.01
C LEU A 389 0.59 -12.34 26.84
N ASP A 390 -0.08 -11.58 27.70
CA ASP A 390 -1.12 -12.05 28.61
C ASP A 390 -2.47 -12.32 27.91
N ASP A 391 -2.73 -11.72 26.74
CA ASP A 391 -3.93 -11.99 25.93
C ASP A 391 -3.90 -13.41 25.35
N GLU A 392 -4.83 -14.26 25.78
CA GLU A 392 -4.92 -15.66 25.38
C GLU A 392 -5.44 -15.87 23.94
N ASN A 393 -6.13 -14.89 23.34
CA ASN A 393 -6.99 -15.14 22.16
C ASN A 393 -6.41 -14.74 20.80
N ASN A 394 -5.26 -14.06 20.74
CA ASN A 394 -4.82 -13.38 19.51
C ASN A 394 -3.52 -13.90 18.87
N LEU A 395 -2.53 -14.41 19.63
CA LEU A 395 -1.18 -14.66 19.07
C LEU A 395 -0.70 -16.10 19.26
N ARG A 396 -0.07 -16.64 18.22
CA ARG A 396 0.64 -17.92 18.25
C ARG A 396 1.83 -17.83 19.20
N ASN A 397 2.22 -18.93 19.83
CA ASN A 397 3.36 -18.95 20.75
C ASN A 397 4.67 -18.46 20.10
N ILE A 398 4.87 -18.72 18.80
CA ILE A 398 5.98 -18.18 17.99
C ILE A 398 5.97 -16.63 17.94
N GLU A 399 4.81 -16.01 17.80
CA GLU A 399 4.64 -14.54 17.77
C GLU A 399 4.78 -13.95 19.17
N LYS A 400 4.25 -14.62 20.20
CA LYS A 400 4.48 -14.27 21.60
C LYS A 400 5.97 -14.28 21.96
N CYS A 401 6.78 -15.17 21.37
CA CYS A 401 8.23 -15.14 21.55
C CYS A 401 8.89 -13.86 20.99
N GLU A 402 8.36 -13.26 19.92
CA GLU A 402 8.88 -12.02 19.34
C GLU A 402 8.50 -10.80 20.19
N ILE A 403 7.28 -10.76 20.73
CA ILE A 403 6.87 -9.77 21.73
C ILE A 403 7.72 -9.89 23.01
N LEU A 404 7.99 -11.12 23.45
CA LEU A 404 8.84 -11.38 24.60
C LEU A 404 10.30 -10.96 24.37
N GLN A 405 10.85 -11.17 23.16
CA GLN A 405 12.16 -10.65 22.77
C GLN A 405 12.20 -9.13 22.93
N GLN A 406 11.25 -8.42 22.29
CA GLN A 406 11.20 -6.95 22.34
C GLN A 406 11.06 -6.42 23.78
N LEU A 407 10.31 -7.12 24.63
CA LEU A 407 10.16 -6.82 26.06
C LEU A 407 11.47 -7.03 26.84
N VAL A 408 12.19 -8.11 26.59
CA VAL A 408 13.49 -8.38 27.22
C VAL A 408 14.51 -7.31 26.81
N ASP A 409 14.59 -6.97 25.52
CA ASP A 409 15.50 -5.93 25.00
C ASP A 409 15.24 -4.58 25.70
N TYR A 410 13.97 -4.19 25.81
CA TYR A 410 13.57 -2.97 26.52
C TYR A 410 14.00 -2.97 27.99
N LEU A 411 13.93 -4.11 28.67
CA LEU A 411 14.27 -4.22 30.09
C LEU A 411 15.79 -4.37 30.34
N GLN A 412 16.54 -4.91 29.40
CA GLN A 412 18.02 -4.86 29.40
C GLN A 412 18.53 -3.42 29.22
N ILE A 413 17.92 -2.64 28.32
CA ILE A 413 18.30 -1.23 28.07
C ILE A 413 17.79 -0.31 29.18
N PHE A 414 16.57 -0.55 29.68
CA PHE A 414 15.89 0.27 30.68
C PHE A 414 15.49 -0.58 31.90
N PRO A 415 16.41 -0.85 32.84
CA PRO A 415 16.08 -1.60 34.03
C PRO A 415 15.05 -0.88 34.92
N GLY A 416 14.24 -1.68 35.62
CA GLY A 416 13.23 -1.21 36.57
C GLY A 416 11.92 -0.69 35.98
N GLN A 417 11.61 -0.99 34.70
CA GLN A 417 10.33 -0.59 34.08
C GLN A 417 9.19 -1.61 34.22
N ALA A 418 9.51 -2.88 34.49
CA ALA A 418 8.54 -3.94 34.74
C ALA A 418 8.36 -4.18 36.26
N PRO A 419 7.24 -4.79 36.70
CA PRO A 419 7.03 -5.17 38.10
C PRO A 419 8.00 -6.26 38.60
N ALA A 420 8.75 -6.89 37.69
CA ALA A 420 9.66 -7.98 37.98
C ALA A 420 10.91 -7.87 37.07
N ASN A 421 12.00 -8.56 37.41
CA ASN A 421 13.21 -8.55 36.59
C ASN A 421 13.09 -9.49 35.37
N VAL A 422 14.03 -9.43 34.42
CA VAL A 422 13.97 -10.24 33.18
C VAL A 422 13.90 -11.75 33.46
N ARG A 423 14.59 -12.28 34.48
CA ARG A 423 14.48 -13.71 34.84
C ARG A 423 13.08 -14.06 35.33
N ASP A 424 12.46 -13.17 36.11
CA ASP A 424 11.11 -13.39 36.64
C ASP A 424 10.08 -13.41 35.49
N ILE A 425 10.28 -12.55 34.48
CA ILE A 425 9.43 -12.48 33.27
C ILE A 425 9.63 -13.73 32.39
N LEU A 426 10.87 -14.14 32.15
CA LEU A 426 11.15 -15.40 31.44
C LEU A 426 10.51 -16.59 32.17
N THR A 427 10.64 -16.64 33.50
CA THR A 427 10.02 -17.69 34.34
C THR A 427 8.48 -17.65 34.29
N ARG A 428 7.88 -16.46 34.23
CA ARG A 428 6.42 -16.28 34.10
C ARG A 428 5.87 -16.85 32.79
N TYR A 429 6.56 -16.63 31.68
CA TYR A 429 6.10 -17.07 30.35
C TYR A 429 6.65 -18.45 29.92
N GLU A 430 7.61 -19.02 30.66
CA GLU A 430 8.16 -20.37 30.43
C GLU A 430 7.07 -21.46 30.31
N PRO A 431 6.04 -21.57 31.18
CA PRO A 431 5.03 -22.63 31.06
C PRO A 431 4.25 -22.57 29.74
N LEU A 432 4.07 -21.37 29.19
CA LEU A 432 3.35 -21.11 27.94
C LEU A 432 4.24 -21.31 26.70
N LEU A 433 5.52 -20.95 26.78
CA LEU A 433 6.43 -20.84 25.63
C LEU A 433 7.55 -21.88 25.61
N GLN A 434 7.66 -22.76 26.60
CA GLN A 434 8.66 -23.85 26.67
C GLN A 434 8.66 -24.82 25.48
N ALA A 435 7.58 -24.89 24.70
CA ALA A 435 7.53 -25.67 23.46
C ALA A 435 8.24 -24.97 22.27
N GLU A 436 8.54 -23.67 22.39
CA GLU A 436 9.08 -22.86 21.30
C GLU A 436 10.60 -22.70 21.39
N TYR A 437 11.28 -23.01 20.28
CA TYR A 437 12.72 -22.81 20.16
C TYR A 437 13.14 -21.34 20.38
N LYS A 438 12.32 -20.39 19.90
CA LYS A 438 12.59 -18.94 20.04
C LYS A 438 12.68 -18.52 21.52
N PHE A 439 11.83 -19.06 22.39
CA PHE A 439 11.87 -18.79 23.83
C PHE A 439 13.20 -19.22 24.46
N TRP A 440 13.64 -20.46 24.20
CA TRP A 440 14.89 -20.98 24.76
C TRP A 440 16.12 -20.26 24.23
N ARG A 441 16.11 -19.88 22.94
CA ARG A 441 17.15 -19.04 22.35
C ARG A 441 17.26 -17.71 23.09
N LEU A 442 16.17 -16.98 23.25
CA LEU A 442 16.12 -15.72 24.00
C LEU A 442 16.62 -15.88 25.44
N ALA A 443 16.14 -16.89 26.16
CA ALA A 443 16.55 -17.13 27.54
C ALA A 443 18.06 -17.44 27.67
N MET A 444 18.62 -18.19 26.72
CA MET A 444 20.06 -18.50 26.68
C MET A 444 20.91 -17.30 26.26
N ASP A 445 20.52 -16.60 25.19
CA ASP A 445 21.22 -15.41 24.71
C ASP A 445 21.25 -14.33 25.82
N TYR A 446 20.13 -14.09 26.52
CA TYR A 446 20.07 -13.18 27.69
C TYR A 446 21.04 -13.59 28.82
N GLU A 447 21.07 -14.85 29.22
CA GLU A 447 21.98 -15.31 30.28
C GLU A 447 23.46 -15.19 29.87
N ILE A 448 23.78 -15.49 28.62
CA ILE A 448 25.13 -15.36 28.07
C ILE A 448 25.54 -13.87 28.01
N GLU A 449 24.70 -13.00 27.47
CA GLU A 449 24.98 -11.56 27.34
C GLU A 449 25.16 -10.88 28.70
N ARG A 450 24.33 -11.22 29.68
CA ARG A 450 24.41 -10.69 31.06
C ARG A 450 25.78 -10.94 31.72
N VAL A 451 26.48 -11.99 31.32
CA VAL A 451 27.86 -12.28 31.80
C VAL A 451 28.92 -11.62 30.93
N LEU A 452 28.66 -11.41 29.63
CA LEU A 452 29.64 -10.89 28.66
C LEU A 452 29.67 -9.36 28.54
N LYS A 453 28.57 -8.65 28.73
CA LYS A 453 28.47 -7.18 28.48
C LYS A 453 27.54 -6.46 29.47
N PRO A 454 28.07 -5.54 30.30
CA PRO A 454 27.23 -4.54 30.96
C PRO A 454 26.80 -3.47 29.95
N SER A 455 25.49 -3.37 29.70
CA SER A 455 24.76 -2.28 29.02
C SER A 455 25.43 -1.62 27.79
N LYS A 456 24.90 -1.88 26.59
CA LYS A 456 24.97 -0.91 25.48
C LYS A 456 24.01 0.25 25.77
N ASP A 457 24.44 1.49 25.52
CA ASP A 457 23.50 2.61 25.41
C ASP A 457 22.90 2.60 23.99
N VAL A 458 21.61 2.28 23.90
CA VAL A 458 20.86 2.13 22.64
C VAL A 458 19.96 3.34 22.39
N SER A 459 20.12 4.42 23.16
CA SER A 459 19.17 5.55 23.16
C SER A 459 19.24 6.48 21.93
N SER A 460 19.85 6.03 20.83
CA SER A 460 19.92 6.68 19.53
C SER A 460 19.41 5.83 18.35
N MET A 461 18.89 4.60 18.56
CA MET A 461 18.37 3.79 17.45
C MET A 461 17.18 4.46 16.75
N SER A 462 17.32 4.60 15.43
CA SER A 462 16.33 5.17 14.53
C SER A 462 15.32 4.12 14.05
N PHE A 463 14.24 4.59 13.43
CA PHE A 463 13.25 3.74 12.77
C PHE A 463 13.84 2.85 11.66
N GLN A 464 14.91 3.30 10.98
CA GLN A 464 15.58 2.53 9.93
C GLN A 464 16.39 1.35 10.50
N ASP A 465 16.95 1.49 11.70
CA ASP A 465 17.71 0.43 12.35
C ASP A 465 16.80 -0.75 12.73
N THR A 466 15.57 -0.47 13.19
CA THR A 466 14.55 -1.48 13.50
C THR A 466 14.03 -2.22 12.26
N LEU A 467 13.91 -1.53 11.12
CA LEU A 467 13.51 -2.16 9.85
C LEU A 467 14.60 -3.07 9.27
N ALA A 468 15.88 -2.73 9.46
CA ALA A 468 17.00 -3.55 9.01
C ALA A 468 17.10 -4.88 9.76
N GLU A 469 16.77 -4.91 11.06
CA GLU A 469 16.69 -6.17 11.84
C GLU A 469 15.54 -7.06 11.36
N LEU A 470 14.33 -6.49 11.16
CA LEU A 470 13.16 -7.24 10.68
C LEU A 470 13.34 -7.84 9.28
N ALA A 471 14.18 -7.22 8.44
CA ALA A 471 14.47 -7.71 7.09
C ALA A 471 15.49 -8.87 7.03
N SER A 472 16.11 -9.26 8.15
CA SER A 472 17.20 -10.25 8.19
C SER A 472 16.77 -11.72 8.35
N GLY A 473 15.48 -12.01 8.19
CA GLY A 473 14.90 -13.35 8.33
C GLY A 473 15.09 -14.25 7.11
N ASP A 474 16.27 -14.86 6.95
CA ASP A 474 16.46 -15.96 5.99
C ASP A 474 15.69 -17.23 6.46
N GLU A 475 14.62 -17.58 5.75
CA GLU A 475 13.92 -18.87 5.90
C GLU A 475 14.48 -19.91 4.93
N THR A 476 15.20 -20.93 5.43
CA THR A 476 15.64 -22.07 4.61
C THR A 476 15.54 -23.43 5.31
N SER A 477 14.58 -24.25 4.87
CA SER A 477 14.48 -25.72 5.08
C SER A 477 14.29 -26.25 6.52
N LEU A 478 13.18 -26.98 6.74
CA LEU A 478 12.52 -27.05 8.06
C LEU A 478 12.97 -28.16 9.03
N ALA A 479 13.81 -29.11 8.63
CA ALA A 479 14.11 -30.33 9.42
C ALA A 479 15.54 -30.38 9.97
N ASP A 480 16.56 -30.54 9.11
CA ASP A 480 17.96 -30.66 9.53
C ASP A 480 18.48 -29.40 10.24
N GLU A 481 17.90 -28.24 9.92
CA GLU A 481 18.29 -26.98 10.53
C GLU A 481 17.85 -26.86 12.00
N LYS A 482 16.72 -27.46 12.40
CA LYS A 482 16.20 -27.39 13.78
C LYS A 482 17.15 -28.06 14.77
N THR A 483 17.63 -29.26 14.45
CA THR A 483 18.61 -29.99 15.27
C THR A 483 19.94 -29.23 15.37
N LYS A 484 20.42 -28.68 14.25
CA LYS A 484 21.65 -27.87 14.22
C LYS A 484 21.53 -26.64 15.11
N ARG A 485 20.43 -25.90 14.98
CA ARG A 485 20.07 -24.73 15.81
C ARG A 485 19.97 -25.05 17.31
N LEU A 486 19.50 -26.25 17.71
CA LEU A 486 19.50 -26.71 19.10
C LEU A 486 20.91 -27.00 19.61
N SER A 487 21.71 -27.73 18.82
CA SER A 487 23.11 -28.02 19.15
C SER A 487 23.97 -26.75 19.27
N ASP A 488 23.81 -25.78 18.36
CA ASP A 488 24.54 -24.52 18.37
C ASP A 488 24.31 -23.71 19.67
N ILE A 489 23.10 -23.74 20.24
CA ILE A 489 22.81 -23.11 21.54
C ILE A 489 23.51 -23.85 22.68
N ILE A 490 23.46 -25.19 22.69
CA ILE A 490 24.12 -26.00 23.72
C ILE A 490 25.64 -25.74 23.70
N ASP A 491 26.24 -25.76 22.52
CA ASP A 491 27.68 -25.58 22.35
C ASP A 491 28.11 -24.15 22.75
N LYS A 492 27.33 -23.11 22.38
CA LYS A 492 27.51 -21.73 22.87
C LYS A 492 27.38 -21.62 24.40
N ALA A 493 26.36 -22.22 24.99
CA ALA A 493 26.10 -22.13 26.42
C ALA A 493 27.17 -22.87 27.24
N LEU A 494 27.64 -24.03 26.76
CA LEU A 494 28.78 -24.76 27.32
C LEU A 494 30.07 -23.93 27.24
N ALA A 495 30.36 -23.31 26.10
CA ALA A 495 31.54 -22.47 25.87
C ALA A 495 31.52 -21.10 26.59
N SER A 496 30.34 -20.63 27.02
CA SER A 496 30.19 -19.33 27.70
C SER A 496 30.85 -19.27 29.09
N PRO A 497 31.18 -18.08 29.62
CA PRO A 497 31.73 -17.91 30.98
C PRO A 497 30.68 -17.93 32.11
N LEU A 498 29.44 -18.39 31.86
CA LEU A 498 28.39 -18.52 32.89
C LEU A 498 28.86 -19.33 34.11
N ARG A 499 28.45 -18.92 35.32
CA ARG A 499 28.71 -19.68 36.56
C ARG A 499 28.10 -21.08 36.46
N VAL A 500 28.81 -22.08 37.00
CA VAL A 500 28.42 -23.50 36.88
C VAL A 500 27.00 -23.77 37.40
N GLU A 501 26.57 -23.08 38.45
CA GLU A 501 25.23 -23.22 39.03
C GLU A 501 24.13 -22.61 38.15
N ASP A 502 24.35 -21.40 37.60
CA ASP A 502 23.44 -20.76 36.64
C ASP A 502 23.32 -21.59 35.34
N LYS A 503 24.45 -22.10 34.81
CA LYS A 503 24.46 -23.04 33.67
C LYS A 503 23.55 -24.24 33.95
N ARG A 504 23.68 -24.83 35.14
CA ARG A 504 23.04 -26.10 35.50
C ARG A 504 21.51 -26.04 35.47
N ALA A 505 20.90 -24.94 35.93
CA ALA A 505 19.44 -24.84 36.01
C ALA A 505 18.77 -24.54 34.66
N LEU A 506 19.37 -23.70 33.81
CA LEU A 506 18.79 -23.38 32.50
C LEU A 506 19.10 -24.46 31.45
N LEU A 507 20.35 -24.98 31.38
CA LEU A 507 20.65 -26.07 30.44
C LEU A 507 19.86 -27.33 30.76
N LYS A 508 19.57 -27.67 32.03
CA LYS A 508 18.74 -28.85 32.35
C LYS A 508 17.36 -28.79 31.71
N ARG A 509 16.70 -27.63 31.78
CA ARG A 509 15.35 -27.42 31.25
C ARG A 509 15.34 -27.34 29.73
N PHE A 510 16.33 -26.64 29.14
CA PHE A 510 16.50 -26.63 27.69
C PHE A 510 16.89 -27.99 27.11
N LEU A 511 17.72 -28.79 27.80
CA LEU A 511 18.06 -30.15 27.35
C LEU A 511 16.85 -31.08 27.44
N ALA A 512 15.98 -30.94 28.45
CA ALA A 512 14.71 -31.67 28.49
C ALA A 512 13.84 -31.36 27.26
N TYR A 513 13.76 -30.07 26.85
CA TYR A 513 13.14 -29.69 25.58
C TYR A 513 13.86 -30.28 24.35
N CYS A 514 15.18 -30.24 24.29
CA CYS A 514 15.95 -30.83 23.17
C CYS A 514 15.73 -32.34 23.03
N ILE A 515 15.56 -33.05 24.15
CA ILE A 515 15.29 -34.50 24.22
C ILE A 515 13.87 -34.80 23.70
N ASP A 516 12.86 -34.04 24.14
CA ASP A 516 11.47 -34.14 23.67
C ASP A 516 11.36 -33.86 22.15
N GLN A 517 12.15 -32.93 21.65
CA GLN A 517 12.16 -32.52 20.24
C GLN A 517 13.15 -33.30 19.35
N ALA A 518 13.78 -34.36 19.87
CA ALA A 518 14.81 -35.11 19.15
C ALA A 518 14.20 -35.95 18.00
N SER A 519 14.58 -35.64 16.76
CA SER A 519 14.09 -36.33 15.55
C SER A 519 14.80 -37.67 15.27
N ASN A 520 15.89 -37.98 15.96
CA ASN A 520 16.61 -39.25 15.84
C ASN A 520 17.31 -39.65 17.15
N VAL A 521 17.66 -40.94 17.24
CA VAL A 521 18.25 -41.58 18.43
C VAL A 521 19.60 -40.96 18.82
N LYS A 522 20.43 -40.57 17.83
CA LYS A 522 21.78 -40.04 18.07
C LYS A 522 21.73 -38.67 18.78
N ASP A 523 20.77 -37.83 18.41
CA ASP A 523 20.57 -36.53 19.08
C ASP A 523 19.94 -36.71 20.47
N TYR A 524 18.98 -37.64 20.61
CA TYR A 524 18.44 -38.03 21.91
C TYR A 524 19.55 -38.49 22.88
N GLU A 525 20.43 -39.39 22.44
CA GLU A 525 21.60 -39.86 23.20
C GLU A 525 22.56 -38.71 23.54
N LYS A 526 22.87 -37.83 22.56
CA LYS A 526 23.71 -36.65 22.77
C LYS A 526 23.16 -35.74 23.87
N TYR A 527 21.90 -35.33 23.77
CA TYR A 527 21.29 -34.40 24.73
C TYR A 527 21.12 -35.03 26.11
N THR A 528 20.76 -36.31 26.17
CA THR A 528 20.63 -37.07 27.42
C THR A 528 21.99 -37.26 28.13
N ALA A 529 23.07 -37.54 27.38
CA ALA A 529 24.42 -37.61 27.96
C ALA A 529 24.88 -36.27 28.55
N ILE A 530 24.61 -35.15 27.88
CA ILE A 530 24.92 -33.81 28.39
C ILE A 530 24.09 -33.52 29.65
N LEU A 531 22.80 -33.88 29.66
CA LEU A 531 21.91 -33.72 30.82
C LEU A 531 22.40 -34.52 32.05
N TYR A 532 22.89 -35.75 31.85
CA TYR A 532 23.52 -36.55 32.90
C TYR A 532 24.84 -35.95 33.39
N SER A 533 25.68 -35.41 32.52
CA SER A 533 26.91 -34.72 32.93
C SER A 533 26.64 -33.49 33.82
N LEU A 534 25.49 -32.83 33.61
CA LEU A 534 24.98 -31.75 34.45
C LEU A 534 24.24 -32.26 35.71
N GLY A 535 24.20 -33.58 35.95
CA GLY A 535 23.59 -34.21 37.12
C GLY A 535 22.07 -34.04 37.20
N GLY A 536 21.35 -34.33 36.12
CA GLY A 536 19.90 -34.51 36.12
C GLY A 536 19.45 -35.80 36.81
N VAL A 537 18.25 -35.79 37.40
CA VAL A 537 17.59 -36.97 37.97
C VAL A 537 16.95 -37.79 36.84
N GLN A 538 16.83 -39.11 37.01
CA GLN A 538 16.16 -40.00 36.07
C GLN A 538 14.72 -39.54 35.76
N THR A 539 14.45 -39.18 34.50
CA THR A 539 13.11 -39.32 33.93
C THR A 539 13.00 -40.74 33.36
N THR A 540 12.11 -41.55 33.92
CA THR A 540 11.82 -42.89 33.41
C THR A 540 11.21 -42.80 32.01
N PRO A 541 11.74 -43.50 30.99
CA PRO A 541 11.12 -43.55 29.68
C PRO A 541 9.83 -44.37 29.74
N ALA A 542 8.77 -43.89 29.11
CA ALA A 542 7.51 -44.62 28.96
C ALA A 542 7.41 -45.27 27.56
N ALA A 543 6.98 -46.53 27.56
CA ALA A 543 6.46 -47.32 26.42
C ALA A 543 7.40 -47.66 25.24
N GLU A 544 7.79 -48.94 25.23
CA GLU A 544 7.83 -49.92 24.11
C GLU A 544 8.45 -49.56 22.74
N PRO A 545 9.40 -50.40 22.24
CA PRO A 545 9.90 -50.29 20.88
C PRO A 545 8.91 -50.85 19.85
N LEU A 546 8.78 -50.14 18.72
CA LEU A 546 8.11 -50.61 17.50
C LEU A 546 8.81 -51.84 16.93
N ASP A 547 8.22 -53.01 17.11
CA ASP A 547 8.70 -54.24 16.50
C ASP A 547 8.43 -54.23 14.98
N LYS A 548 9.36 -54.76 14.18
CA LYS A 548 9.28 -54.79 12.71
C LYS A 548 9.44 -56.22 12.18
N PRO A 549 8.85 -56.53 11.01
CA PRO A 549 8.31 -57.86 10.75
C PRO A 549 9.35 -58.90 10.32
N GLY A 550 9.07 -60.16 10.67
CA GLY A 550 9.77 -61.34 10.15
C GLY A 550 8.77 -62.47 9.88
N ASP A 551 8.84 -63.05 8.68
CA ASP A 551 7.93 -64.09 8.20
C ASP A 551 8.11 -65.46 8.91
N ALA A 552 7.01 -66.22 9.10
CA ALA A 552 6.77 -67.50 8.39
C ALA A 552 5.85 -68.51 9.12
N VAL A 553 4.69 -68.78 8.49
CA VAL A 553 4.16 -70.13 8.15
C VAL A 553 3.48 -71.04 9.21
N THR A 554 2.33 -71.62 8.79
CA THR A 554 1.52 -72.74 9.37
C THR A 554 0.77 -72.50 10.70
N SER A 555 -0.48 -72.97 10.92
CA SER A 555 -1.48 -73.63 10.04
C SER A 555 -2.89 -73.66 10.70
N ALA A 556 -3.96 -73.65 9.88
CA ALA A 556 -5.35 -74.14 10.10
C ALA A 556 -5.93 -74.26 11.54
N THR A 557 -7.13 -73.75 11.84
CA THR A 557 -8.41 -74.44 11.52
C THR A 557 -9.66 -73.53 11.55
N ALA A 558 -10.72 -74.02 10.89
CA ALA A 558 -12.03 -73.41 10.63
C ALA A 558 -12.93 -73.04 11.84
N SER A 559 -13.84 -72.06 11.66
CA SER A 559 -15.30 -72.29 11.43
C SER A 559 -16.20 -71.09 11.81
N ALA A 560 -17.30 -70.91 11.05
CA ALA A 560 -18.57 -70.19 11.31
C ALA A 560 -18.58 -68.80 12.02
N GLY A 561 -19.41 -67.82 11.61
CA GLY A 561 -20.39 -67.74 10.51
C GLY A 561 -21.41 -66.59 10.75
N THR A 562 -22.14 -66.18 9.69
CA THR A 562 -23.33 -65.27 9.70
C THR A 562 -23.17 -63.84 10.26
N SER A 563 -23.87 -62.79 9.79
CA SER A 563 -24.71 -62.56 8.58
C SER A 563 -25.08 -61.07 8.46
N SER A 564 -25.41 -60.61 7.24
CA SER A 564 -26.12 -59.34 6.93
C SER A 564 -25.32 -58.03 7.16
N THR A 565 -25.53 -56.92 6.44
CA THR A 565 -26.54 -56.55 5.40
C THR A 565 -25.90 -55.81 4.21
N ALA A 566 -26.53 -55.87 3.03
CA ALA A 566 -26.35 -54.89 1.93
C ALA A 566 -27.06 -53.56 2.29
N ALA A 567 -26.95 -52.42 1.60
CA ALA A 567 -26.27 -51.99 0.36
C ALA A 567 -25.81 -50.50 0.57
N THR A 568 -25.43 -49.63 -0.38
CA THR A 568 -25.50 -49.58 -1.86
C THR A 568 -24.44 -48.57 -2.39
N ALA A 569 -24.15 -48.56 -3.70
CA ALA A 569 -23.66 -47.37 -4.42
C ALA A 569 -24.86 -46.43 -4.73
N GLU A 570 -24.74 -45.14 -5.08
CA GLU A 570 -24.11 -44.54 -6.28
C GLU A 570 -23.97 -43.01 -6.02
N SER A 571 -22.80 -42.41 -6.24
CA SER A 571 -22.46 -41.54 -7.38
C SER A 571 -23.48 -40.47 -7.79
N SER A 572 -23.14 -39.21 -7.49
CA SER A 572 -23.20 -38.08 -8.45
C SER A 572 -22.13 -37.06 -8.11
#